data_AF-A0A7S2SYA7-F1
#
_entry.id   AF-A0A7S2SYA7-F1
#
_cell.length_a   1.000
_cell.length_b   1.000
_cell.length_c   1.000
_cell.angle_alpha   90.00
_cell.angle_beta   90.00
_cell.angle_gamma   90.00
#
_symmetry.space_group_name_H-M   'P 1'
#
loop_
_entity.id
_entity.type
_entity.pdbx_description
1 polymer ?
#
loop_
_entity_poly.entity_id
_entity_poly.type
_entity_poly.pdbx_seq_one_letter_code
_entity_poly.pdbx_strand_id
1 'polypeptide(L)'
;MVMKASASVVAASVLLAVMATTSCSAATGVQFMKVLPQPGSGQTEAIILRNVGSEPVDLTGWSIVDKSKRAMNSFWFGGDSATMAPQPVKWCSNWTSIEPDQEFTLRPFNRDRFSASFDPCGFRFSLGFDGQLELRNADKQPVDIVSWTKAKDGMAIYRMGSKFIPFMEDSDMKSSIKAAPVLSIFAKALHSTNILDKYLKEGASIKIDKDSWMAKHLARKGYEKTYYKGPWTVFAPSNEAFLEFMKEMGWMGMTLTEDELLAMPELEDILLYHIVMGQEWSSGIKNATGVLSMKDGAEVAVFHGKNGEFLVHDDCVDRPSPDNYGCEMQAEWKKCNEDWVQDDGLFSGRTLGYCERSCNRCTCEGDQCGRASVYDIPASNGVLHVIDKVLYPAPVYEKPAAQWRSKAEMEAEMNGGSAGNLKGFLNGQQ
;
A
#
# COMPACT_ATOMS: atom_id res chain seq x y z
N MET A 1 -3.25 -89.50 -15.53
CA MET A 1 -2.60 -89.82 -14.24
C MET A 1 -1.86 -88.56 -13.77
N VAL A 2 -2.44 -87.88 -12.78
CA VAL A 2 -1.84 -87.08 -11.68
C VAL A 2 -0.51 -86.31 -11.89
N MET A 3 -0.63 -84.97 -11.78
CA MET A 3 0.24 -83.94 -11.12
C MET A 3 1.74 -83.83 -11.55
N LYS A 4 2.41 -82.66 -11.59
CA LYS A 4 2.36 -81.47 -10.72
C LYS A 4 3.19 -80.30 -11.33
N ALA A 5 2.69 -79.07 -11.14
CA ALA A 5 3.34 -77.76 -10.92
C ALA A 5 4.65 -77.34 -11.65
N SER A 6 4.68 -76.10 -12.19
CA SER A 6 5.24 -74.90 -11.50
C SER A 6 5.38 -73.65 -12.40
N ALA A 7 5.12 -72.48 -11.79
CA ALA A 7 5.58 -71.10 -12.06
C ALA A 7 5.15 -70.40 -13.37
N SER A 8 4.24 -69.40 -13.33
CA SER A 8 4.37 -67.98 -12.94
C SER A 8 4.90 -67.08 -14.07
N VAL A 9 4.14 -66.05 -14.47
CA VAL A 9 4.53 -64.62 -14.46
C VAL A 9 3.39 -63.77 -15.07
N VAL A 10 2.74 -63.03 -14.17
CA VAL A 10 2.25 -61.64 -14.25
C VAL A 10 1.44 -61.22 -15.50
N ALA A 11 0.11 -61.23 -15.35
CA ALA A 11 -0.80 -60.41 -16.16
C ALA A 11 -1.03 -59.06 -15.45
N ALA A 12 -0.68 -57.96 -16.12
CA ALA A 12 -0.91 -56.60 -15.68
C ALA A 12 -2.42 -56.32 -15.57
N SER A 13 -2.91 -56.19 -14.34
CA SER A 13 -4.23 -55.63 -14.06
C SER A 13 -4.05 -54.17 -13.66
N VAL A 14 -4.35 -53.27 -14.59
CA VAL A 14 -4.45 -51.84 -14.32
C VAL A 14 -5.68 -51.63 -13.43
N LEU A 15 -5.45 -51.44 -12.12
CA LEU A 15 -6.46 -50.88 -11.23
C LEU A 15 -6.69 -49.43 -11.67
N LEU A 16 -7.83 -49.17 -12.29
CA LEU A 16 -8.34 -47.83 -12.50
C LEU A 16 -8.84 -47.31 -11.13
N ALA A 17 -7.94 -46.76 -10.33
CA ALA A 17 -8.31 -45.96 -9.18
C ALA A 17 -8.90 -44.65 -9.72
N VAL A 18 -10.22 -44.59 -9.83
CA VAL A 18 -10.96 -43.33 -9.96
C VAL A 18 -10.71 -42.57 -8.67
N MET A 19 -9.65 -41.76 -8.64
CA MET A 19 -9.54 -40.69 -7.67
C MET A 19 -10.70 -39.75 -7.97
N ALA A 20 -11.71 -39.78 -7.11
CA ALA A 20 -12.67 -38.71 -7.01
C ALA A 20 -11.86 -37.45 -6.69
N THR A 21 -11.60 -36.64 -7.72
CA THR A 21 -11.25 -35.25 -7.54
C THR A 21 -12.48 -34.57 -6.97
N THR A 22 -12.65 -34.67 -5.65
CA THR A 22 -13.26 -33.58 -4.89
C THR A 22 -12.30 -32.41 -4.97
N SER A 23 -12.30 -31.73 -6.12
CA SER A 23 -11.84 -30.36 -6.20
C SER A 23 -12.72 -29.58 -5.24
N CYS A 24 -12.07 -29.14 -4.16
CA CYS A 24 -12.58 -28.29 -3.10
C CYS A 24 -13.61 -27.30 -3.65
N SER A 25 -14.83 -27.34 -3.09
CA SER A 25 -15.76 -26.22 -3.18
C SER A 25 -14.99 -24.96 -2.78
N ALA A 26 -15.09 -23.89 -3.59
CA ALA A 26 -14.36 -22.64 -3.43
C ALA A 26 -14.24 -22.28 -1.94
N ALA A 27 -13.00 -22.29 -1.43
CA ALA A 27 -12.72 -21.82 -0.09
C ALA A 27 -13.26 -20.40 0.00
N THR A 28 -14.27 -20.21 0.85
CA THR A 28 -14.95 -18.94 1.05
C THR A 28 -13.92 -17.83 1.26
N GLY A 29 -13.92 -16.84 0.38
CA GLY A 29 -12.85 -15.85 0.22
C GLY A 29 -12.73 -14.79 1.31
N VAL A 30 -13.25 -15.02 2.52
CA VAL A 30 -13.18 -14.04 3.61
C VAL A 30 -12.00 -14.35 4.54
N GLN A 31 -11.19 -13.34 4.82
CA GLN A 31 -9.92 -13.48 5.53
C GLN A 31 -9.71 -12.34 6.52
N PHE A 32 -8.95 -12.59 7.60
CA PHE A 32 -8.47 -11.53 8.49
C PHE A 32 -7.43 -10.68 7.77
N MET A 33 -7.66 -9.37 7.70
CA MET A 33 -6.68 -8.43 7.13
C MET A 33 -5.87 -7.73 8.21
N LYS A 34 -6.53 -7.35 9.30
CA LYS A 34 -5.89 -6.64 10.42
C LYS A 34 -6.54 -7.00 11.74
N VAL A 35 -5.74 -7.10 12.78
CA VAL A 35 -6.22 -7.14 14.17
C VAL A 35 -5.46 -6.08 14.96
N LEU A 36 -6.17 -5.18 15.63
CA LEU A 36 -5.60 -4.25 16.61
C LEU A 36 -5.97 -4.76 18.02
N PRO A 37 -5.14 -5.61 18.63
CA PRO A 37 -5.46 -6.24 19.91
C PRO A 37 -5.25 -5.34 21.13
N GLN A 38 -4.33 -4.39 21.06
CA GLN A 38 -4.01 -3.46 22.14
C GLN A 38 -4.01 -2.04 21.58
N PRO A 39 -5.13 -1.30 21.69
CA PRO A 39 -5.22 0.03 21.12
C PRO A 39 -4.28 1.01 21.83
N GLY A 40 -3.66 1.90 21.06
CA GLY A 40 -2.95 3.06 21.59
C GLY A 40 -3.89 4.17 22.05
N SER A 41 -3.32 5.33 22.38
CA SER A 41 -4.11 6.50 22.78
C SER A 41 -5.08 6.93 21.67
N GLY A 42 -6.38 6.92 21.98
CA GLY A 42 -7.42 7.34 21.03
C GLY A 42 -7.89 6.25 20.06
N GLN A 43 -7.31 5.05 20.12
CA GLN A 43 -7.72 3.90 19.33
C GLN A 43 -8.71 3.01 20.09
N THR A 44 -9.37 2.12 19.36
CA THR A 44 -10.20 1.04 19.92
C THR A 44 -9.73 -0.29 19.36
N GLU A 45 -9.86 -1.38 20.14
CA GLU A 45 -9.63 -2.72 19.60
C GLU A 45 -10.42 -2.89 18.30
N ALA A 46 -9.85 -3.61 17.33
CA ALA A 46 -10.51 -3.80 16.04
C ALA A 46 -10.09 -5.13 15.41
N ILE A 47 -11.02 -5.72 14.66
CA ILE A 47 -10.75 -6.84 13.76
C ILE A 47 -11.27 -6.41 12.39
N ILE A 48 -10.42 -6.46 11.37
CA ILE A 48 -10.78 -6.16 9.99
C ILE A 48 -10.74 -7.46 9.20
N LEU A 49 -11.86 -7.79 8.57
CA LEU A 49 -11.99 -8.86 7.59
C LEU A 49 -12.08 -8.26 6.19
N ARG A 50 -11.70 -9.01 5.16
CA ARG A 50 -11.95 -8.65 3.77
C ARG A 50 -12.41 -9.86 2.99
N ASN A 51 -13.30 -9.62 2.03
CA ASN A 51 -13.63 -10.61 1.01
C ASN A 51 -12.65 -10.47 -0.16
N VAL A 52 -11.73 -11.42 -0.29
CA VAL A 52 -10.79 -11.54 -1.41
C VAL A 52 -11.32 -12.45 -2.52
N GLY A 53 -12.57 -12.93 -2.40
CA GLY A 53 -13.27 -13.67 -3.44
C GLY A 53 -13.92 -12.76 -4.48
N SER A 54 -14.34 -13.34 -5.61
CA SER A 54 -15.00 -12.62 -6.69
C SER A 54 -16.51 -12.45 -6.52
N GLU A 55 -17.10 -13.09 -5.51
CA GLU A 55 -18.55 -13.09 -5.26
C GLU A 55 -18.84 -12.53 -3.86
N PRO A 56 -20.01 -11.88 -3.66
CA PRO A 56 -20.45 -11.43 -2.35
C PRO A 56 -20.61 -12.60 -1.38
N VAL A 57 -20.25 -12.42 -0.11
CA VAL A 57 -20.39 -13.45 0.93
C VAL A 57 -21.36 -12.97 2.00
N ASP A 58 -22.35 -13.81 2.35
CA ASP A 58 -23.18 -13.62 3.53
C ASP A 58 -22.58 -14.36 4.73
N LEU A 59 -22.19 -13.58 5.73
CA LEU A 59 -21.60 -14.04 6.98
C LEU A 59 -22.65 -14.52 7.98
N THR A 60 -23.95 -14.51 7.68
CA THR A 60 -24.99 -14.97 8.62
C THR A 60 -24.67 -16.38 9.16
N GLY A 61 -24.60 -16.50 10.50
CA GLY A 61 -24.27 -17.76 11.17
C GLY A 61 -22.77 -18.08 11.27
N TRP A 62 -21.90 -17.29 10.62
CA TRP A 62 -20.46 -17.35 10.84
C TRP A 62 -20.09 -16.89 12.24
N SER A 63 -18.88 -17.22 12.67
CA SER A 63 -18.36 -16.78 13.97
C SER A 63 -16.88 -16.48 13.97
N ILE A 64 -16.46 -15.62 14.89
CA ILE A 64 -15.06 -15.47 15.29
C ILE A 64 -14.93 -16.04 16.70
N VAL A 65 -14.05 -17.01 16.87
CA VAL A 65 -13.81 -17.68 18.15
C VAL A 65 -12.44 -17.31 18.67
N ASP A 66 -12.38 -16.79 19.90
CA ASP A 66 -11.13 -16.59 20.62
C ASP A 66 -10.68 -17.92 21.24
N LYS A 67 -9.61 -18.47 20.65
CA LYS A 67 -8.99 -19.74 21.04
C LYS A 67 -7.94 -19.58 22.14
N SER A 68 -7.60 -18.35 22.52
CA SER A 68 -6.56 -18.08 23.52
C SER A 68 -7.04 -18.31 24.95
N LYS A 69 -8.35 -18.22 25.20
CA LYS A 69 -8.93 -18.36 26.54
C LYS A 69 -9.66 -19.70 26.68
N ARG A 70 -9.60 -20.29 27.88
CA ARG A 70 -10.34 -21.53 28.21
C ARG A 70 -11.85 -21.40 28.04
N ALA A 71 -12.41 -20.20 28.23
CA ALA A 71 -13.83 -19.93 28.11
C ALA A 71 -14.34 -19.90 26.65
N MET A 72 -13.45 -19.94 25.64
CA MET A 72 -13.77 -19.89 24.20
C MET A 72 -14.83 -18.83 23.85
N ASN A 73 -14.50 -17.56 24.06
CA ASN A 73 -15.41 -16.46 23.71
C ASN A 73 -15.67 -16.47 22.21
N SER A 74 -16.91 -16.17 21.80
CA SER A 74 -17.29 -16.20 20.39
C SER A 74 -18.15 -14.99 20.03
N PHE A 75 -17.87 -14.41 18.86
CA PHE A 75 -18.70 -13.44 18.19
C PHE A 75 -19.46 -14.13 17.05
N TRP A 76 -20.74 -13.80 16.86
CA TRP A 76 -21.59 -14.38 15.83
C TRP A 76 -22.13 -13.30 14.90
N PHE A 77 -21.94 -13.49 13.60
CA PHE A 77 -22.46 -12.58 12.58
C PHE A 77 -23.97 -12.80 12.39
N GLY A 78 -24.72 -11.69 12.33
CA GLY A 78 -26.18 -11.73 12.24
C GLY A 78 -26.86 -12.34 13.48
N GLY A 79 -26.17 -12.41 14.61
CA GLY A 79 -26.64 -13.02 15.86
C GLY A 79 -26.59 -12.09 17.08
N ASP A 80 -27.11 -12.55 18.22
CA ASP A 80 -26.81 -11.93 19.52
C ASP A 80 -25.71 -12.72 20.23
N SER A 81 -24.55 -12.09 20.40
CA SER A 81 -23.41 -12.68 21.11
C SER A 81 -23.70 -13.01 22.59
N ALA A 82 -24.75 -12.45 23.20
CA ALA A 82 -25.13 -12.74 24.60
C ALA A 82 -25.90 -14.06 24.73
N THR A 83 -26.68 -14.41 23.71
CA THR A 83 -27.43 -15.68 23.69
C THR A 83 -26.59 -16.81 23.10
N MET A 84 -25.39 -16.51 22.58
CA MET A 84 -24.53 -17.41 21.83
C MET A 84 -25.28 -18.10 20.68
N ALA A 85 -26.32 -17.45 20.16
CA ALA A 85 -27.19 -17.97 19.12
C ALA A 85 -27.17 -17.04 17.89
N PRO A 86 -27.19 -17.60 16.67
CA PRO A 86 -27.29 -16.84 15.43
C PRO A 86 -28.73 -16.35 15.22
N GLN A 87 -29.27 -15.60 16.18
CA GLN A 87 -30.60 -15.03 16.11
C GLN A 87 -30.49 -13.56 15.65
N PRO A 88 -31.11 -13.18 14.51
CA PRO A 88 -31.01 -11.83 13.97
C PRO A 88 -31.42 -10.78 14.99
N VAL A 89 -30.45 -9.97 15.41
CA VAL A 89 -30.75 -8.76 16.15
C VAL A 89 -31.14 -7.70 15.13
N LYS A 90 -32.37 -7.18 15.21
CA LYS A 90 -32.97 -6.26 14.21
C LYS A 90 -32.10 -5.06 13.83
N TRP A 91 -31.20 -4.63 14.72
CA TRP A 91 -30.30 -3.50 14.51
C TRP A 91 -28.86 -3.90 14.08
N CYS A 92 -28.56 -5.21 14.00
CA CYS A 92 -27.31 -5.79 13.47
C CYS A 92 -27.49 -6.61 12.18
N SER A 93 -28.71 -6.76 11.68
CA SER A 93 -29.03 -7.62 10.55
C SER A 93 -28.56 -7.10 9.18
N ASN A 94 -28.21 -5.81 9.06
CA ASN A 94 -27.73 -5.23 7.80
C ASN A 94 -26.21 -5.41 7.58
N TRP A 95 -25.51 -6.11 8.47
CA TRP A 95 -24.04 -6.14 8.55
C TRP A 95 -23.45 -7.54 8.27
N THR A 96 -24.14 -8.37 7.50
CA THR A 96 -23.67 -9.74 7.23
C THR A 96 -23.16 -9.93 5.81
N SER A 97 -23.51 -9.07 4.86
CA SER A 97 -23.01 -9.17 3.50
C SER A 97 -21.72 -8.36 3.32
N ILE A 98 -20.71 -9.00 2.72
CA ILE A 98 -19.43 -8.39 2.35
C ILE A 98 -19.20 -8.59 0.84
N GLU A 99 -19.18 -7.49 0.10
CA GLU A 99 -18.92 -7.47 -1.35
C GLU A 99 -17.46 -7.84 -1.65
N PRO A 100 -17.12 -8.27 -2.88
CA PRO A 100 -15.73 -8.42 -3.31
C PRO A 100 -14.91 -7.17 -3.01
N ASP A 101 -13.70 -7.36 -2.49
CA ASP A 101 -12.75 -6.32 -2.07
C ASP A 101 -13.23 -5.40 -0.93
N GLN A 102 -14.43 -5.63 -0.39
CA GLN A 102 -14.92 -4.84 0.74
C GLN A 102 -14.26 -5.30 2.04
N GLU A 103 -13.85 -4.34 2.85
CA GLU A 103 -13.44 -4.57 4.23
C GLU A 103 -14.62 -4.43 5.20
N PHE A 104 -14.61 -5.29 6.21
CA PHE A 104 -15.56 -5.27 7.32
C PHE A 104 -14.82 -5.10 8.63
N THR A 105 -15.08 -4.00 9.33
CA THR A 105 -14.44 -3.67 10.61
C THR A 105 -15.37 -4.00 11.76
N LEU A 106 -14.92 -4.89 12.64
CA LEU A 106 -15.52 -5.21 13.93
C LEU A 106 -14.83 -4.45 15.04
N ARG A 107 -15.61 -3.84 15.94
CA ARG A 107 -15.12 -3.17 17.15
C ARG A 107 -15.72 -3.80 18.41
N PRO A 108 -15.21 -3.48 19.61
CA PRO A 108 -15.84 -3.86 20.86
C PRO A 108 -17.27 -3.34 20.96
N PHE A 109 -18.11 -4.14 21.61
CA PHE A 109 -19.48 -3.78 21.92
C PHE A 109 -19.54 -2.53 22.80
N ASN A 110 -20.30 -1.53 22.36
CA ASN A 110 -20.59 -0.32 23.11
C ASN A 110 -22.00 0.21 22.79
N ARG A 111 -22.83 0.34 23.82
CA ARG A 111 -24.22 0.82 23.71
C ARG A 111 -24.41 2.28 24.08
N ASP A 112 -23.36 2.99 24.46
CA ASP A 112 -23.45 4.42 24.73
C ASP A 112 -23.52 5.19 23.42
N ARG A 113 -24.74 5.61 23.05
CA ARG A 113 -25.04 6.38 21.83
C ARG A 113 -24.36 7.75 21.74
N PHE A 114 -23.80 8.24 22.85
CA PHE A 114 -23.06 9.51 22.89
C PHE A 114 -21.54 9.29 22.81
N SER A 115 -21.09 8.05 22.90
CA SER A 115 -19.69 7.69 22.72
C SER A 115 -19.32 7.70 21.23
N ALA A 116 -18.14 8.24 20.92
CA ALA A 116 -17.54 8.11 19.59
C ALA A 116 -17.27 6.63 19.20
N SER A 117 -17.25 5.75 20.19
CA SER A 117 -17.05 4.31 20.01
C SER A 117 -18.37 3.54 20.06
N PHE A 118 -19.53 4.17 19.82
CA PHE A 118 -20.82 3.48 19.76
C PHE A 118 -20.81 2.39 18.67
N ASP A 119 -20.83 1.13 19.10
CA ASP A 119 -20.96 -0.03 18.23
C ASP A 119 -21.76 -1.09 18.98
N PRO A 120 -23.09 -1.08 18.83
CA PRO A 120 -23.91 -1.99 19.60
C PRO A 120 -23.74 -3.43 19.05
N CYS A 121 -23.21 -3.64 17.84
CA CYS A 121 -23.05 -4.96 17.22
C CYS A 121 -21.64 -5.52 17.38
N GLY A 122 -20.81 -4.87 18.18
CA GLY A 122 -19.44 -5.27 18.42
C GLY A 122 -19.27 -6.57 19.20
N PHE A 123 -18.04 -7.05 19.27
CA PHE A 123 -17.67 -8.22 20.06
C PHE A 123 -17.55 -7.90 21.55
N ARG A 124 -17.82 -8.89 22.42
CA ARG A 124 -17.93 -8.71 23.88
C ARG A 124 -16.78 -9.32 24.69
N PHE A 125 -15.65 -9.55 24.04
CA PHE A 125 -14.43 -10.06 24.66
C PHE A 125 -13.28 -9.10 24.38
N SER A 126 -12.23 -9.12 25.22
CA SER A 126 -11.01 -8.38 24.90
C SER A 126 -10.05 -9.28 24.15
N LEU A 127 -9.31 -8.69 23.22
CA LEU A 127 -8.29 -9.36 22.41
C LEU A 127 -7.04 -9.65 23.25
N GLY A 128 -6.63 -8.70 24.11
CA GLY A 128 -5.53 -8.88 25.05
C GLY A 128 -4.14 -8.95 24.40
N PHE A 129 -3.12 -9.12 25.24
CA PHE A 129 -1.69 -9.11 24.85
C PHE A 129 -1.29 -10.31 23.98
N ASP A 130 -1.85 -11.48 24.26
CA ASP A 130 -1.65 -12.72 23.52
C ASP A 130 -3.02 -13.25 23.11
N GLY A 131 -3.16 -13.64 21.84
CA GLY A 131 -4.44 -14.05 21.31
C GLY A 131 -4.34 -14.90 20.06
N GLN A 132 -5.41 -15.67 19.83
CA GLN A 132 -5.62 -16.44 18.61
C GLN A 132 -7.10 -16.39 18.28
N LEU A 133 -7.43 -15.87 17.10
CA LEU A 133 -8.80 -15.84 16.59
C LEU A 133 -8.93 -16.84 15.44
N GLU A 134 -10.05 -17.54 15.43
CA GLU A 134 -10.43 -18.48 14.38
C GLU A 134 -11.75 -18.00 13.77
N LEU A 135 -11.72 -17.65 12.48
CA LEU A 135 -12.93 -17.37 11.69
C LEU A 135 -13.54 -18.70 11.28
N ARG A 136 -14.83 -18.87 11.50
CA ARG A 136 -15.58 -20.08 11.16
C ARG A 136 -16.78 -19.75 10.29
N ASN A 137 -17.03 -20.60 9.31
CA ASN A 137 -18.24 -20.52 8.49
C ASN A 137 -19.50 -20.95 9.27
N ALA A 138 -20.66 -20.89 8.62
CA ALA A 138 -21.94 -21.29 9.20
C ALA A 138 -21.97 -22.77 9.68
N ASP A 139 -21.19 -23.65 9.04
CA ASP A 139 -21.02 -25.05 9.43
C ASP A 139 -20.00 -25.26 10.57
N LYS A 140 -19.48 -24.15 11.14
CA LYS A 140 -18.47 -24.12 12.21
C LYS A 140 -17.10 -24.67 11.80
N GLN A 141 -16.83 -24.78 10.50
CA GLN A 141 -15.52 -25.15 9.98
C GLN A 141 -14.59 -23.94 9.96
N PRO A 142 -13.29 -24.10 10.28
CA PRO A 142 -12.32 -23.02 10.26
C PRO A 142 -12.07 -22.55 8.82
N VAL A 143 -12.15 -21.23 8.62
CA VAL A 143 -11.90 -20.56 7.34
C VAL A 143 -10.53 -19.89 7.37
N ASP A 144 -10.21 -19.19 8.46
CA ASP A 144 -8.97 -18.44 8.60
C ASP A 144 -8.57 -18.31 10.07
N ILE A 145 -7.28 -18.13 10.34
CA ILE A 145 -6.74 -18.04 11.70
C ILE A 145 -5.70 -16.92 11.76
N VAL A 146 -5.80 -16.10 12.80
CA VAL A 146 -4.80 -15.08 13.14
C VAL A 146 -4.32 -15.31 14.57
N SER A 147 -3.04 -15.11 14.81
CA SER A 147 -2.42 -15.26 16.13
C SER A 147 -1.40 -14.17 16.37
N TRP A 148 -1.29 -13.73 17.62
CA TRP A 148 -0.30 -12.75 18.05
C TRP A 148 0.17 -13.03 19.47
N THR A 149 1.33 -12.50 19.80
CA THR A 149 1.89 -12.58 21.14
C THR A 149 2.54 -11.26 21.51
N LYS A 150 2.53 -10.94 22.81
CA LYS A 150 3.18 -9.75 23.39
C LYS A 150 2.83 -8.46 22.64
N ALA A 151 1.56 -8.32 22.25
CA ALA A 151 1.07 -7.09 21.66
C ALA A 151 1.35 -5.90 22.59
N LYS A 152 1.76 -4.76 22.04
CA LYS A 152 1.95 -3.52 22.78
C LYS A 152 0.85 -2.54 22.42
N ASP A 153 0.67 -1.51 23.22
CA ASP A 153 -0.25 -0.42 22.91
C ASP A 153 0.07 0.17 21.52
N GLY A 154 -0.95 0.26 20.67
CA GLY A 154 -0.84 0.71 19.28
C GLY A 154 -0.29 -0.35 18.31
N MET A 155 0.05 -1.56 18.76
CA MET A 155 0.51 -2.61 17.87
C MET A 155 -0.67 -3.27 17.16
N ALA A 156 -0.73 -3.14 15.84
CA ALA A 156 -1.65 -3.85 14.98
C ALA A 156 -0.95 -4.99 14.22
N ILE A 157 -1.70 -6.02 13.90
CA ILE A 157 -1.25 -7.25 13.27
C ILE A 157 -1.87 -7.30 11.88
N TYR A 158 -1.06 -7.09 10.85
CA TYR A 158 -1.49 -7.01 9.46
C TYR A 158 -1.20 -8.32 8.71
N ARG A 159 -2.11 -8.71 7.82
CA ARG A 159 -1.88 -9.84 6.91
C ARG A 159 -0.91 -9.43 5.80
N MET A 160 0.10 -10.26 5.58
CA MET A 160 1.03 -10.16 4.47
C MET A 160 1.18 -11.55 3.83
N GLY A 161 0.42 -11.80 2.77
CA GLY A 161 0.28 -13.14 2.18
C GLY A 161 -0.33 -14.13 3.17
N SER A 162 0.43 -15.16 3.55
CA SER A 162 0.02 -16.17 4.55
C SER A 162 0.51 -15.86 5.97
N LYS A 163 1.27 -14.78 6.16
CA LYS A 163 1.86 -14.39 7.44
C LYS A 163 1.10 -13.20 8.03
N PHE A 164 1.26 -13.03 9.34
CA PHE A 164 0.79 -11.87 10.06
C PHE A 164 1.96 -11.11 10.66
N ILE A 165 2.05 -9.82 10.38
CA ILE A 165 3.19 -8.98 10.70
C ILE A 165 2.74 -7.84 11.61
N PRO A 166 3.42 -7.62 12.75
CA PRO A 166 3.10 -6.53 13.64
C PRO A 166 3.65 -5.20 13.11
N PHE A 167 2.84 -4.15 13.20
CA PHE A 167 3.20 -2.76 12.97
C PHE A 167 2.72 -1.91 14.13
N MET A 168 3.47 -0.86 14.47
CA MET A 168 3.02 0.13 15.45
C MET A 168 2.24 1.22 14.71
N GLU A 169 0.98 1.39 15.07
CA GLU A 169 0.12 2.46 14.61
C GLU A 169 0.22 3.68 15.52
N ASP A 170 -0.07 4.86 14.98
CA ASP A 170 -0.11 6.16 15.66
C ASP A 170 1.18 6.55 16.40
N SER A 171 2.23 5.74 16.24
CA SER A 171 3.61 6.08 16.54
C SER A 171 4.21 6.83 15.36
N ASP A 172 5.35 7.49 15.56
CA ASP A 172 6.06 8.11 14.44
C ASP A 172 6.57 7.06 13.45
N MET A 173 6.72 7.49 12.19
CA MET A 173 7.14 6.64 11.07
C MET A 173 8.44 5.87 11.36
N LYS A 174 9.41 6.50 12.04
CA LYS A 174 10.66 5.82 12.44
C LYS A 174 10.37 4.68 13.42
N SER A 175 9.53 4.89 14.41
CA SER A 175 9.13 3.84 15.37
C SER A 175 8.37 2.69 14.70
N SER A 176 7.43 3.00 13.80
CA SER A 176 6.67 2.00 13.03
C SER A 176 7.58 1.15 12.14
N ILE A 177 8.50 1.77 11.39
CA ILE A 177 9.47 1.07 10.52
C ILE A 177 10.40 0.16 11.35
N LYS A 178 10.93 0.66 12.48
CA LYS A 178 11.84 -0.11 13.33
C LYS A 178 11.17 -1.29 14.05
N ALA A 179 9.87 -1.19 14.32
CA ALA A 179 9.13 -2.24 15.00
C ALA A 179 8.76 -3.41 14.08
N ALA A 180 8.69 -3.17 12.77
CA ALA A 180 8.28 -4.16 11.78
C ALA A 180 9.43 -5.10 11.38
N PRO A 181 9.35 -6.43 11.67
CA PRO A 181 10.43 -7.36 11.35
C PRO A 181 10.72 -7.48 9.85
N VAL A 182 9.68 -7.33 9.02
CA VAL A 182 9.78 -7.42 7.55
C VAL A 182 10.49 -6.22 6.91
N LEU A 183 10.72 -5.14 7.67
CA LEU A 183 11.39 -3.93 7.20
C LEU A 183 12.80 -3.79 7.77
N SER A 184 13.38 -4.85 8.34
CA SER A 184 14.66 -4.79 9.05
C SER A 184 15.83 -4.28 8.20
N ILE A 185 15.93 -4.71 6.93
CA ILE A 185 16.98 -4.25 6.00
C ILE A 185 16.77 -2.76 5.67
N PHE A 186 15.53 -2.40 5.31
CA PHE A 186 15.16 -1.01 5.03
C PHE A 186 15.45 -0.08 6.23
N ALA A 187 15.07 -0.50 7.43
CA ALA A 187 15.31 0.25 8.66
C ALA A 187 16.81 0.47 8.92
N LYS A 188 17.66 -0.54 8.64
CA LYS A 188 19.12 -0.40 8.75
C LYS A 188 19.69 0.55 7.69
N ALA A 189 19.22 0.47 6.44
CA ALA A 189 19.63 1.36 5.37
C ALA A 189 19.24 2.83 5.64
N LEU A 190 18.03 3.07 6.15
CA LEU A 190 17.62 4.42 6.58
C LEU A 190 18.39 4.92 7.81
N HIS A 191 18.83 4.00 8.68
CA HIS A 191 19.64 4.34 9.84
C HIS A 191 21.08 4.71 9.43
N SER A 192 21.71 3.95 8.53
CA SER A 192 23.08 4.21 8.08
C SER A 192 23.21 5.56 7.35
N THR A 193 22.14 5.98 6.66
CA THR A 193 22.04 7.27 5.95
C THR A 193 21.48 8.40 6.81
N ASN A 194 21.15 8.16 8.09
CA ASN A 194 20.56 9.14 9.01
C ASN A 194 19.19 9.72 8.55
N ILE A 195 18.54 9.10 7.55
CA ILE A 195 17.25 9.54 7.01
C ILE A 195 16.13 9.38 8.07
N LEU A 196 16.18 8.31 8.88
CA LEU A 196 15.18 8.06 9.94
C LEU A 196 15.03 9.27 10.88
N ASP A 197 16.14 9.77 11.39
CA ASP A 197 16.15 10.87 12.37
C ASP A 197 15.93 12.23 11.72
N LYS A 198 16.36 12.38 10.47
CA LYS A 198 16.24 13.64 9.72
C LYS A 198 14.80 13.93 9.26
N TYR A 199 14.07 12.92 8.78
CA TYR A 199 12.75 13.11 8.16
C TYR A 199 11.61 12.43 8.93
N LEU A 200 11.83 11.19 9.41
CA LEU A 200 10.73 10.28 9.77
C LEU A 200 10.44 10.21 11.27
N LYS A 201 11.25 10.86 12.11
CA LYS A 201 11.03 10.96 13.55
C LYS A 201 9.92 11.97 13.89
N GLU A 202 9.21 11.73 14.99
CA GLU A 202 8.24 12.69 15.53
C GLU A 202 8.85 14.08 15.74
N GLY A 203 8.12 15.12 15.34
CA GLY A 203 8.51 16.51 15.49
C GLY A 203 9.68 16.95 14.60
N ALA A 204 10.23 16.05 13.76
CA ALA A 204 11.24 16.41 12.78
C ALA A 204 10.70 17.51 11.85
N SER A 205 11.55 18.48 11.55
CA SER A 205 11.24 19.55 10.62
C SER A 205 12.43 19.81 9.74
N ILE A 206 12.21 19.82 8.44
CA ILE A 206 13.26 20.13 7.46
C ILE A 206 13.16 21.60 7.09
N LYS A 207 14.31 22.27 7.05
CA LYS A 207 14.39 23.63 6.51
C LYS A 207 14.19 23.54 5.00
N ILE A 208 13.29 24.36 4.48
CA ILE A 208 13.06 24.46 3.05
C ILE A 208 14.10 25.41 2.47
N ASP A 209 14.92 24.90 1.56
CA ASP A 209 15.82 25.75 0.77
C ASP A 209 14.98 26.55 -0.24
N LYS A 210 15.21 27.86 -0.34
CA LYS A 210 14.37 28.79 -1.11
C LYS A 210 14.30 28.45 -2.60
N ASP A 211 15.36 27.90 -3.16
CA ASP A 211 15.47 27.62 -4.59
C ASP A 211 15.20 26.13 -4.92
N SER A 212 14.91 25.32 -3.90
CA SER A 212 14.60 23.90 -4.05
C SER A 212 13.31 23.62 -4.81
N TRP A 213 13.22 22.41 -5.39
CA TRP A 213 11.98 21.88 -5.95
C TRP A 213 10.83 21.91 -4.93
N MET A 214 11.12 21.66 -3.65
CA MET A 214 10.15 21.63 -2.57
C MET A 214 9.59 23.03 -2.30
N ALA A 215 10.43 24.07 -2.24
CA ALA A 215 9.96 25.45 -2.12
C ALA A 215 9.01 25.83 -3.26
N LYS A 216 9.40 25.50 -4.51
CA LYS A 216 8.57 25.75 -5.69
C LYS A 216 7.24 25.01 -5.61
N HIS A 217 7.24 23.75 -5.17
CA HIS A 217 6.02 22.98 -5.00
C HIS A 217 5.10 23.55 -3.90
N LEU A 218 5.67 23.80 -2.73
CA LEU A 218 4.95 24.29 -1.55
C LEU A 218 4.38 25.69 -1.75
N ALA A 219 5.14 26.60 -2.39
CA ALA A 219 4.67 27.96 -2.70
C ALA A 219 3.38 27.94 -3.54
N ARG A 220 3.28 27.02 -4.52
CA ARG A 220 2.06 26.85 -5.34
C ARG A 220 0.86 26.34 -4.55
N LYS A 221 1.10 25.63 -3.45
CA LYS A 221 0.05 25.18 -2.53
C LYS A 221 -0.29 26.24 -1.47
N GLY A 222 0.27 27.46 -1.58
CA GLY A 222 0.09 28.53 -0.60
C GLY A 222 0.81 28.26 0.72
N TYR A 223 1.83 27.40 0.73
CA TYR A 223 2.60 27.09 1.92
C TYR A 223 3.80 28.04 2.04
N GLU A 224 3.72 28.97 2.99
CA GLU A 224 4.69 30.09 3.12
C GLU A 224 5.76 29.87 4.19
N LYS A 225 5.70 28.75 4.94
CA LYS A 225 6.67 28.51 6.02
C LYS A 225 8.02 28.11 5.46
N THR A 226 9.08 28.45 6.18
CA THR A 226 10.48 28.11 5.82
C THR A 226 10.91 26.71 6.28
N TYR A 227 9.99 25.94 6.86
CA TYR A 227 10.21 24.57 7.30
C TYR A 227 9.03 23.69 6.94
N TYR A 228 9.24 22.39 6.73
CA TYR A 228 8.21 21.38 6.48
C TYR A 228 8.31 20.27 7.53
N LYS A 229 7.18 19.81 8.06
CA LYS A 229 7.11 18.81 9.14
C LYS A 229 6.52 17.47 8.70
N GLY A 230 6.28 17.30 7.42
CA GLY A 230 5.35 16.30 6.93
C GLY A 230 3.93 16.88 6.75
N PRO A 231 2.94 16.02 6.46
CA PRO A 231 3.02 14.57 6.53
C PRO A 231 3.90 13.94 5.44
N TRP A 232 4.33 12.71 5.71
CA TRP A 232 5.15 11.87 4.83
C TRP A 232 4.38 10.62 4.42
N THR A 233 4.65 10.12 3.22
CA THR A 233 4.25 8.76 2.84
C THR A 233 5.51 7.97 2.51
N VAL A 234 5.63 6.77 3.05
CA VAL A 234 6.80 5.93 2.83
C VAL A 234 6.37 4.65 2.13
N PHE A 235 6.91 4.42 0.95
CA PHE A 235 6.84 3.14 0.27
C PHE A 235 8.02 2.31 0.73
N ALA A 236 7.86 1.45 1.74
CA ALA A 236 8.94 0.70 2.35
C ALA A 236 9.09 -0.69 1.69
N PRO A 237 10.22 -0.98 1.03
CA PRO A 237 10.46 -2.30 0.49
C PRO A 237 10.64 -3.33 1.63
N SER A 238 10.04 -4.50 1.46
CA SER A 238 10.23 -5.63 2.37
C SER A 238 11.67 -6.15 2.33
N ASN A 239 12.05 -6.95 3.33
CA ASN A 239 13.32 -7.65 3.32
C ASN A 239 13.45 -8.53 2.06
N GLU A 240 12.36 -9.18 1.65
CA GLU A 240 12.30 -9.98 0.42
C GLU A 240 12.59 -9.13 -0.82
N ALA A 241 12.00 -7.93 -0.91
CA ALA A 241 12.26 -6.98 -2.00
C ALA A 241 13.74 -6.57 -2.07
N PHE A 242 14.36 -6.28 -0.92
CA PHE A 242 15.80 -5.96 -0.86
C PHE A 242 16.68 -7.14 -1.26
N LEU A 243 16.32 -8.36 -0.86
CA LEU A 243 17.05 -9.57 -1.25
C LEU A 243 16.96 -9.82 -2.75
N GLU A 244 15.85 -9.48 -3.38
CA GLU A 244 15.66 -9.57 -4.83
C GLU A 244 16.48 -8.49 -5.54
N PHE A 245 16.39 -7.24 -5.08
CA PHE A 245 17.20 -6.14 -5.58
C PHE A 245 18.71 -6.41 -5.49
N MET A 246 19.20 -6.97 -4.38
CA MET A 246 20.62 -7.33 -4.22
C MET A 246 21.07 -8.44 -5.18
N LYS A 247 20.17 -9.30 -5.63
CA LYS A 247 20.47 -10.31 -6.66
C LYS A 247 20.54 -9.67 -8.04
N GLU A 248 19.65 -8.73 -8.35
CA GLU A 248 19.60 -8.02 -9.62
C GLU A 248 20.79 -7.09 -9.82
N MET A 249 21.17 -6.35 -8.78
CA MET A 249 22.33 -5.44 -8.79
C MET A 249 23.67 -6.17 -8.71
N GLY A 250 23.61 -7.47 -8.46
CA GLY A 250 24.75 -8.36 -8.39
C GLY A 250 25.45 -8.55 -9.74
N TRP A 251 26.78 -8.47 -9.75
CA TRP A 251 27.57 -8.65 -10.97
C TRP A 251 28.03 -10.12 -11.14
N MET A 252 28.02 -10.64 -12.38
CA MET A 252 28.40 -12.04 -12.70
C MET A 252 27.66 -13.11 -11.89
N GLY A 253 26.39 -12.88 -11.58
CA GLY A 253 25.58 -13.82 -10.81
C GLY A 253 25.95 -13.93 -9.33
N MET A 254 26.81 -13.03 -8.82
CA MET A 254 27.00 -12.84 -7.38
C MET A 254 25.86 -12.00 -6.84
N THR A 255 25.40 -12.25 -5.61
CA THR A 255 24.44 -11.38 -4.92
C THR A 255 25.20 -10.39 -4.06
N LEU A 256 24.80 -9.11 -4.08
CA LEU A 256 25.36 -8.13 -3.16
C LEU A 256 25.13 -8.55 -1.70
N THR A 257 26.14 -8.36 -0.87
CA THR A 257 26.00 -8.49 0.58
C THR A 257 25.29 -7.27 1.16
N GLU A 258 24.74 -7.41 2.38
CA GLU A 258 24.11 -6.29 3.08
C GLU A 258 25.11 -5.12 3.29
N ASP A 259 26.38 -5.42 3.61
CA ASP A 259 27.40 -4.39 3.80
C ASP A 259 27.73 -3.65 2.49
N GLU A 260 27.75 -4.36 1.35
CA GLU A 260 27.94 -3.75 0.03
C GLU A 260 26.74 -2.87 -0.36
N LEU A 261 25.51 -3.34 -0.12
CA LEU A 261 24.29 -2.54 -0.29
C LEU A 261 24.38 -1.25 0.52
N LEU A 262 24.74 -1.35 1.81
CA LEU A 262 24.86 -0.21 2.72
C LEU A 262 25.99 0.76 2.32
N ALA A 263 26.95 0.30 1.52
CA ALA A 263 28.07 1.10 1.01
C ALA A 263 27.81 1.68 -0.40
N MET A 264 26.66 1.39 -1.03
CA MET A 264 26.34 1.92 -2.35
C MET A 264 26.26 3.46 -2.32
N PRO A 265 26.97 4.16 -3.23
CA PRO A 265 26.93 5.62 -3.26
C PRO A 265 25.53 6.18 -3.59
N GLU A 266 24.72 5.43 -4.34
CA GLU A 266 23.35 5.80 -4.70
C GLU A 266 22.32 5.44 -3.63
N LEU A 267 22.71 4.78 -2.52
CA LEU A 267 21.75 4.29 -1.53
C LEU A 267 20.90 5.42 -0.93
N GLU A 268 21.50 6.57 -0.62
CA GLU A 268 20.75 7.71 -0.07
C GLU A 268 19.67 8.18 -1.05
N ASP A 269 20.00 8.28 -2.34
CA ASP A 269 19.07 8.68 -3.39
C ASP A 269 17.94 7.66 -3.59
N ILE A 270 18.28 6.36 -3.58
CA ILE A 270 17.29 5.27 -3.61
C ILE A 270 16.34 5.40 -2.42
N LEU A 271 16.85 5.57 -1.20
CA LEU A 271 16.01 5.67 0.00
C LEU A 271 15.13 6.93 0.02
N LEU A 272 15.66 8.07 -0.45
CA LEU A 272 14.88 9.30 -0.57
C LEU A 272 13.76 9.19 -1.61
N TYR A 273 13.92 8.33 -2.62
CA TYR A 273 12.88 8.07 -3.61
C TYR A 273 11.66 7.33 -3.02
N HIS A 274 11.89 6.52 -1.99
CA HIS A 274 10.84 5.81 -1.26
C HIS A 274 10.06 6.69 -0.28
N ILE A 275 10.51 7.92 -0.02
CA ILE A 275 9.86 8.86 0.90
C ILE A 275 9.23 9.97 0.06
N VAL A 276 7.91 10.07 0.10
CA VAL A 276 7.16 11.07 -0.67
C VAL A 276 6.48 12.09 0.23
N MET A 277 6.34 13.31 -0.27
CA MET A 277 5.65 14.39 0.42
C MET A 277 4.13 14.17 0.40
N GLY A 278 3.49 14.40 1.54
CA GLY A 278 2.03 14.30 1.65
C GLY A 278 1.59 13.06 2.42
N GLN A 279 0.31 13.04 2.78
CA GLN A 279 -0.35 11.91 3.41
C GLN A 279 -1.22 11.21 2.37
N GLU A 280 -0.61 10.26 1.68
CA GLU A 280 -1.14 9.65 0.48
C GLU A 280 -1.67 8.25 0.83
N TRP A 281 -2.95 8.19 1.19
CA TRP A 281 -3.69 6.94 1.40
C TRP A 281 -3.97 6.26 0.06
N SER A 282 -4.00 4.94 0.02
CA SER A 282 -4.25 4.18 -1.21
C SER A 282 -5.55 4.65 -1.90
N SER A 283 -6.62 4.82 -1.13
CA SER A 283 -7.93 5.29 -1.60
C SER A 283 -7.98 6.76 -2.05
N GLY A 284 -7.01 7.58 -1.62
CA GLY A 284 -6.96 9.01 -1.91
C GLY A 284 -6.24 9.35 -3.22
N ILE A 285 -5.38 8.44 -3.70
CA ILE A 285 -4.55 8.65 -4.88
C ILE A 285 -5.27 8.11 -6.10
N LYS A 286 -5.42 8.93 -7.15
CA LYS A 286 -6.01 8.48 -8.42
C LYS A 286 -5.03 7.59 -9.16
N ASN A 287 -5.55 6.69 -9.99
CA ASN A 287 -4.74 5.86 -10.88
C ASN A 287 -3.85 6.72 -11.79
N ALA A 288 -2.62 6.28 -12.03
CA ALA A 288 -1.58 6.96 -12.81
C ALA A 288 -1.17 8.36 -12.28
N THR A 289 -1.28 8.58 -10.96
CA THR A 289 -0.84 9.84 -10.33
C THR A 289 0.62 9.77 -9.93
N GLY A 290 1.42 10.79 -10.28
CA GLY A 290 2.78 10.94 -9.79
C GLY A 290 2.81 11.67 -8.43
N VAL A 291 3.39 11.04 -7.41
CA VAL A 291 3.66 11.65 -6.10
C VAL A 291 5.12 12.05 -5.98
N LEU A 292 5.40 13.18 -5.34
CA LEU A 292 6.75 13.75 -5.32
C LEU A 292 7.59 13.15 -4.20
N SER A 293 8.67 12.49 -4.58
CA SER A 293 9.65 11.94 -3.65
C SER A 293 10.63 12.99 -3.12
N MET A 294 11.30 12.65 -2.03
CA MET A 294 12.37 13.46 -1.45
C MET A 294 13.66 13.42 -2.26
N LYS A 295 13.74 12.56 -3.27
CA LYS A 295 14.81 12.56 -4.26
C LYS A 295 14.54 13.60 -5.33
N ASP A 296 14.92 14.85 -5.04
CA ASP A 296 14.87 15.99 -5.98
C ASP A 296 13.50 16.24 -6.64
N GLY A 297 12.41 15.77 -6.03
CA GLY A 297 11.07 15.89 -6.58
C GLY A 297 10.77 14.89 -7.70
N ALA A 298 11.55 13.81 -7.84
CA ALA A 298 11.26 12.72 -8.76
C ALA A 298 9.88 12.11 -8.45
N GLU A 299 9.11 11.79 -9.49
CA GLU A 299 7.74 11.29 -9.36
C GLU A 299 7.72 9.77 -9.24
N VAL A 300 7.15 9.25 -8.15
CA VAL A 300 6.74 7.85 -8.06
C VAL A 300 5.30 7.77 -8.55
N ALA A 301 5.02 6.96 -9.57
CA ALA A 301 3.67 6.82 -10.09
C ALA A 301 2.89 5.75 -9.33
N VAL A 302 1.63 6.04 -9.02
CA VAL A 302 0.73 5.15 -8.29
C VAL A 302 -0.33 4.61 -9.23
N PHE A 303 -0.56 3.30 -9.17
CA PHE A 303 -1.55 2.59 -9.96
C PHE A 303 -2.48 1.75 -9.09
N HIS A 304 -3.69 1.54 -9.59
CA HIS A 304 -4.69 0.65 -9.03
C HIS A 304 -4.92 -0.51 -9.99
N GLY A 305 -4.66 -1.73 -9.52
CA GLY A 305 -4.93 -2.96 -10.28
C GLY A 305 -6.42 -3.25 -10.38
N LYS A 306 -6.79 -4.13 -11.31
CA LYS A 306 -8.20 -4.51 -11.56
C LYS A 306 -8.85 -5.24 -10.38
N ASN A 307 -8.05 -5.80 -9.47
CA ASN A 307 -8.46 -6.57 -8.31
C ASN A 307 -8.20 -5.82 -6.99
N GLY A 308 -8.26 -4.48 -7.01
CA GLY A 308 -8.00 -3.66 -5.81
C GLY A 308 -6.55 -3.71 -5.30
N GLU A 309 -5.60 -4.04 -6.19
CA GLU A 309 -4.17 -4.01 -5.88
C GLU A 309 -3.66 -2.56 -5.87
N PHE A 310 -2.83 -2.24 -4.87
CA PHE A 310 -2.15 -0.94 -4.81
C PHE A 310 -0.73 -1.10 -5.34
N LEU A 311 -0.42 -0.42 -6.44
CA LEU A 311 0.80 -0.61 -7.22
C LEU A 311 1.60 0.70 -7.30
N VAL A 312 2.91 0.59 -7.33
CA VAL A 312 3.85 1.71 -7.49
C VAL A 312 4.81 1.44 -8.64
N HIS A 313 5.00 2.43 -9.50
CA HIS A 313 5.87 2.38 -10.65
C HIS A 313 6.97 3.43 -10.50
N ASP A 314 8.22 2.98 -10.58
CA ASP A 314 9.41 3.80 -10.37
C ASP A 314 9.85 4.55 -11.63
N ASP A 315 9.65 4.01 -12.83
CA ASP A 315 10.01 4.67 -14.10
C ASP A 315 8.82 5.11 -14.98
N CYS A 316 7.66 5.42 -14.40
CA CYS A 316 6.53 5.98 -15.15
C CYS A 316 6.46 7.50 -14.94
N VAL A 317 7.24 8.24 -15.72
CA VAL A 317 7.43 9.69 -15.50
C VAL A 317 7.12 10.53 -16.73
N ASP A 318 6.62 11.74 -16.49
CA ASP A 318 6.34 12.71 -17.55
C ASP A 318 7.60 13.53 -17.87
N ARG A 319 8.31 13.13 -18.93
CA ARG A 319 9.30 14.00 -19.56
C ARG A 319 8.59 15.09 -20.37
N PRO A 320 8.82 16.39 -20.09
CA PRO A 320 8.24 17.49 -20.87
C PRO A 320 8.72 17.49 -22.32
N SER A 321 7.83 17.87 -23.23
CA SER A 321 8.14 18.05 -24.64
C SER A 321 9.01 19.29 -24.90
N PRO A 322 9.75 19.35 -26.03
CA PRO A 322 10.61 20.49 -26.37
C PRO A 322 9.89 21.82 -26.60
N ASP A 323 8.56 21.81 -26.75
CA ASP A 323 7.74 22.97 -27.05
C ASP A 323 7.34 23.80 -25.81
N ASN A 324 7.97 23.54 -24.66
CA ASN A 324 7.73 24.16 -23.35
C ASN A 324 6.34 23.91 -22.75
N TYR A 325 5.47 23.13 -23.40
CA TYR A 325 4.16 22.80 -22.85
C TYR A 325 4.22 21.55 -21.98
N GLY A 326 3.37 21.53 -20.95
CA GLY A 326 3.31 20.43 -20.02
C GLY A 326 2.63 19.19 -20.57
N CYS A 327 2.98 18.03 -20.03
CA CYS A 327 2.42 16.75 -20.48
C CYS A 327 0.90 16.62 -20.26
N GLU A 328 0.36 17.21 -19.20
CA GLU A 328 -1.09 17.27 -18.96
C GLU A 328 -1.82 17.99 -20.10
N MET A 329 -1.23 19.08 -20.59
CA MET A 329 -1.77 19.88 -21.68
C MET A 329 -1.65 19.15 -23.03
N GLN A 330 -0.52 18.49 -23.29
CA GLN A 330 -0.37 17.66 -24.48
C GLN A 330 -1.43 16.56 -24.54
N ALA A 331 -1.72 15.94 -23.39
CA ALA A 331 -2.78 14.96 -23.28
C ALA A 331 -4.16 15.56 -23.56
N GLU A 332 -4.47 16.73 -22.98
CA GLU A 332 -5.72 17.45 -23.22
C GLU A 332 -5.90 17.82 -24.71
N TRP A 333 -4.82 18.22 -25.38
CA TRP A 333 -4.81 18.55 -26.81
C TRP A 333 -4.77 17.33 -27.73
N LYS A 334 -4.88 16.11 -27.17
CA LYS A 334 -4.86 14.84 -27.90
C LYS A 334 -3.58 14.64 -28.73
N LYS A 335 -2.45 15.15 -28.23
CA LYS A 335 -1.13 15.05 -28.87
C LYS A 335 -0.37 13.77 -28.51
N CYS A 336 -0.90 12.96 -27.60
CA CYS A 336 -0.27 11.72 -27.14
C CYS A 336 0.03 10.69 -28.25
N ASN A 337 -0.64 10.76 -29.39
CA ASN A 337 -0.47 9.83 -30.52
C ASN A 337 0.33 10.42 -31.68
N GLU A 338 0.93 11.60 -31.49
CA GLU A 338 1.78 12.20 -32.50
C GLU A 338 3.16 11.54 -32.47
N ASP A 339 3.73 11.25 -33.65
CA ASP A 339 5.03 10.56 -33.78
C ASP A 339 6.16 11.26 -33.01
N TRP A 340 6.10 12.58 -32.87
CA TRP A 340 7.12 13.34 -32.14
C TRP A 340 6.98 13.23 -30.62
N VAL A 341 5.81 12.84 -30.10
CA VAL A 341 5.58 12.51 -28.68
C VAL A 341 5.96 11.05 -28.42
N GLN A 342 5.66 10.16 -29.36
CA GLN A 342 6.01 8.73 -29.35
C GLN A 342 7.31 8.49 -30.09
N ASP A 343 8.38 9.18 -29.71
CA ASP A 343 9.63 9.17 -30.46
C ASP A 343 10.52 7.94 -30.23
N ASP A 344 10.00 6.90 -29.57
CA ASP A 344 10.70 5.65 -29.21
C ASP A 344 12.10 5.87 -28.60
N GLY A 345 12.26 6.97 -27.85
CA GLY A 345 13.52 7.31 -27.18
C GLY A 345 14.52 8.08 -28.01
N LEU A 346 14.22 8.40 -29.28
CA LEU A 346 15.16 9.05 -30.19
C LEU A 346 15.63 10.43 -29.70
N PHE A 347 14.73 11.24 -29.13
CA PHE A 347 15.04 12.56 -28.56
C PHE A 347 14.73 12.64 -27.07
N SER A 348 13.68 11.95 -26.62
CA SER A 348 13.26 11.87 -25.24
C SER A 348 14.23 11.06 -24.37
N GLY A 349 15.03 10.16 -24.97
CA GLY A 349 15.85 9.21 -24.24
C GLY A 349 15.04 8.25 -23.37
N ARG A 350 13.74 8.09 -23.65
CA ARG A 350 12.85 7.20 -22.92
C ARG A 350 12.11 6.26 -23.87
N THR A 351 11.92 5.01 -23.46
CA THR A 351 11.36 3.95 -24.31
C THR A 351 9.96 4.27 -24.80
N LEU A 352 9.14 4.94 -23.97
CA LEU A 352 7.81 5.36 -24.36
C LEU A 352 7.79 6.82 -24.82
N GLY A 353 8.90 7.55 -24.94
CA GLY A 353 8.88 8.92 -25.41
C GLY A 353 8.52 9.98 -24.36
N TYR A 354 7.89 11.07 -24.77
CA TYR A 354 7.50 12.18 -23.89
C TYR A 354 6.16 11.91 -23.20
N CYS A 355 5.94 12.43 -21.98
CA CYS A 355 4.61 12.42 -21.36
C CYS A 355 3.98 11.03 -21.15
N GLU A 356 4.79 10.04 -20.76
CA GLU A 356 4.38 8.64 -20.61
C GLU A 356 3.18 8.48 -19.67
N ARG A 357 3.18 9.20 -18.54
CA ARG A 357 2.17 9.09 -17.50
C ARG A 357 0.90 9.85 -17.87
N SER A 358 1.01 11.13 -18.24
CA SER A 358 -0.13 11.97 -18.64
C SER A 358 -0.86 11.41 -19.87
N CYS A 359 -0.14 10.73 -20.76
CA CYS A 359 -0.73 10.05 -21.92
C CYS A 359 -1.24 8.64 -21.64
N ASN A 360 -1.21 8.17 -20.38
CA ASN A 360 -1.61 6.82 -19.96
C ASN A 360 -0.90 5.70 -20.75
N ARG A 361 0.39 5.88 -21.04
CA ARG A 361 1.19 4.92 -21.82
C ARG A 361 2.03 4.00 -20.93
N CYS A 362 2.23 4.36 -19.68
CA CYS A 362 2.75 3.43 -18.70
C CYS A 362 1.75 2.31 -18.40
N THR A 363 2.27 1.11 -18.19
CA THR A 363 1.52 -0.04 -17.72
C THR A 363 2.19 -0.64 -16.49
N CYS A 364 1.44 -1.46 -15.75
CA CYS A 364 2.00 -2.32 -14.70
C CYS A 364 1.89 -3.77 -15.17
N GLU A 365 2.67 -4.15 -16.17
CA GLU A 365 2.74 -5.53 -16.67
C GLU A 365 4.02 -6.21 -16.16
N GLY A 366 3.91 -7.47 -15.73
CA GLY A 366 5.04 -8.22 -15.17
C GLY A 366 5.66 -7.52 -13.95
N ASP A 367 6.99 -7.35 -13.98
CA ASP A 367 7.80 -6.86 -12.86
C ASP A 367 8.05 -5.33 -12.91
N GLN A 368 7.32 -4.61 -13.77
CA GLN A 368 7.46 -3.15 -13.92
C GLN A 368 7.07 -2.39 -12.65
N CYS A 369 6.07 -2.88 -11.91
CA CYS A 369 5.55 -2.21 -10.72
C CYS A 369 5.82 -3.03 -9.47
N GLY A 370 6.09 -2.33 -8.37
CA GLY A 370 5.98 -2.89 -7.03
C GLY A 370 4.53 -2.96 -6.59
N ARG A 371 4.13 -4.05 -5.97
CA ARG A 371 2.83 -4.22 -5.31
C ARG A 371 2.97 -3.99 -3.82
N ALA A 372 2.03 -3.22 -3.26
CA ALA A 372 1.92 -3.07 -1.83
C ALA A 372 1.35 -4.35 -1.21
N SER A 373 2.17 -5.03 -0.41
CA SER A 373 1.79 -6.23 0.33
C SER A 373 0.95 -5.90 1.57
N VAL A 374 1.22 -4.74 2.18
CA VAL A 374 0.43 -4.14 3.27
C VAL A 374 0.43 -2.63 3.01
N TYR A 375 -0.72 -1.98 3.07
CA TYR A 375 -0.82 -0.53 2.82
C TYR A 375 -1.73 0.15 3.83
N ASP A 376 -1.69 1.48 3.83
CA ASP A 376 -2.48 2.33 4.74
C ASP A 376 -2.19 2.08 6.23
N ILE A 377 -0.91 1.89 6.58
CA ILE A 377 -0.50 1.80 7.99
C ILE A 377 -0.37 3.24 8.54
N PRO A 378 -1.21 3.66 9.50
CA PRO A 378 -1.17 5.02 10.05
C PRO A 378 0.06 5.24 10.93
N ALA A 379 0.71 6.39 10.76
CA ALA A 379 1.73 6.92 11.65
C ALA A 379 1.38 8.35 12.06
N SER A 380 1.92 8.82 13.19
CA SER A 380 1.62 10.17 13.71
C SER A 380 2.04 11.31 12.78
N ASN A 381 2.99 11.05 11.89
CA ASN A 381 3.53 12.01 10.91
C ASN A 381 3.37 11.53 9.46
N GLY A 382 2.49 10.56 9.17
CA GLY A 382 2.39 10.03 7.82
C GLY A 382 1.62 8.72 7.63
N VAL A 383 1.87 8.08 6.50
CA VAL A 383 1.35 6.75 6.15
C VAL A 383 2.47 5.86 5.61
N LEU A 384 2.47 4.59 6.00
CA LEU A 384 3.43 3.59 5.56
C LEU A 384 2.74 2.56 4.64
N HIS A 385 3.38 2.28 3.51
CA HIS A 385 3.00 1.24 2.57
C HIS A 385 4.17 0.29 2.40
N VAL A 386 3.99 -0.99 2.69
CA VAL A 386 5.01 -2.02 2.49
C VAL A 386 4.89 -2.58 1.08
N ILE A 387 5.95 -2.47 0.29
CA ILE A 387 5.99 -2.88 -1.12
C ILE A 387 6.95 -4.06 -1.34
N ASP A 388 6.73 -4.83 -2.39
CA ASP A 388 7.54 -6.00 -2.77
C ASP A 388 8.68 -5.67 -3.75
N LYS A 389 8.92 -4.40 -4.06
CA LYS A 389 9.98 -3.93 -4.96
C LYS A 389 10.80 -2.81 -4.33
N VAL A 390 12.11 -2.78 -4.59
CA VAL A 390 12.93 -1.58 -4.32
C VAL A 390 12.81 -0.65 -5.52
N LEU A 391 12.28 0.54 -5.30
CA LEU A 391 12.11 1.57 -6.33
C LEU A 391 13.45 2.21 -6.67
N TYR A 392 13.78 2.25 -7.96
CA TYR A 392 14.98 2.94 -8.43
C TYR A 392 14.63 4.36 -8.92
N PRO A 393 15.35 5.41 -8.49
CA PRO A 393 15.00 6.77 -8.89
C PRO A 393 15.01 6.97 -10.41
N ALA A 394 13.87 7.37 -10.97
CA ALA A 394 13.81 7.83 -12.35
C ALA A 394 14.51 9.19 -12.53
N PRO A 395 14.95 9.54 -13.75
CA PRO A 395 15.51 10.86 -14.02
C PRO A 395 14.51 11.97 -13.68
N VAL A 396 15.01 13.02 -13.01
CA VAL A 396 14.22 14.23 -12.77
C VAL A 396 14.27 15.11 -14.00
N TYR A 397 13.10 15.40 -14.57
CA TYR A 397 12.97 16.35 -15.66
C TYR A 397 12.47 17.69 -15.14
N GLU A 398 13.22 18.76 -15.40
CA GLU A 398 12.75 20.11 -15.09
C GLU A 398 11.51 20.42 -15.92
N LYS A 399 10.37 20.56 -15.25
CA LYS A 399 9.12 20.99 -15.87
C LYS A 399 9.25 22.47 -16.26
N PRO A 400 9.09 22.85 -17.55
CA PRO A 400 9.16 24.24 -17.96
C PRO A 400 8.16 25.10 -17.19
N ALA A 401 8.47 26.38 -16.98
CA ALA A 401 7.61 27.31 -16.23
C ALA A 401 6.14 27.31 -16.72
N ALA A 402 5.93 27.08 -18.03
CA ALA A 402 4.61 27.04 -18.65
C ALA A 402 3.76 25.80 -18.29
N GLN A 403 4.36 24.69 -17.86
CA GLN A 403 3.65 23.50 -17.37
C GLN A 403 2.99 23.71 -16.00
N TRP A 404 3.36 24.77 -15.29
CA TRP A 404 2.77 25.13 -13.99
C TRP A 404 1.64 26.14 -14.10
N ARG A 405 1.32 26.55 -15.32
CA ARG A 405 0.20 27.44 -15.59
C ARG A 405 -1.06 26.60 -15.66
N SER A 406 -2.10 27.04 -14.97
CA SER A 406 -3.44 26.53 -15.17
C SER A 406 -3.90 26.82 -16.59
N LYS A 407 -4.80 25.96 -17.09
CA LYS A 407 -5.52 26.20 -18.35
C LYS A 407 -6.06 27.63 -18.43
N ALA A 408 -6.61 28.15 -17.33
CA ALA A 408 -7.12 29.52 -17.24
C ALA A 408 -6.05 30.60 -17.45
N GLU A 409 -4.84 30.41 -16.91
CA GLU A 409 -3.73 31.37 -17.07
C GLU A 409 -3.23 31.43 -18.52
N MET A 410 -3.23 30.29 -19.22
CA MET A 410 -2.81 30.23 -20.63
C MET A 410 -3.92 30.66 -21.60
N GLU A 411 -5.17 30.29 -21.33
CA GLU A 411 -6.32 30.77 -22.10
C GLU A 411 -6.46 32.30 -21.99
N ALA A 412 -6.14 32.89 -20.84
CA ALA A 412 -6.12 34.34 -20.66
C ALA A 412 -5.06 35.04 -21.55
N GLU A 413 -3.91 34.41 -21.77
CA GLU A 413 -2.87 34.92 -22.67
C GLU A 413 -3.22 34.71 -24.15
N MET A 414 -3.69 33.51 -24.50
CA MET A 414 -4.08 33.16 -25.88
C MET A 414 -5.29 33.98 -26.37
N ASN A 415 -6.23 34.32 -25.47
CA ASN A 415 -7.40 35.13 -25.79
C ASN A 415 -7.15 36.65 -25.74
N GLY A 416 -5.89 37.09 -25.61
CA GLY A 416 -5.54 38.51 -25.71
C GLY A 416 -6.11 39.38 -24.58
N GLY A 417 -6.04 38.91 -23.33
CA GLY A 417 -6.38 39.68 -22.13
C GLY A 417 -5.50 40.93 -21.96
N SER A 418 -5.94 42.00 -22.62
CA SER A 418 -5.29 43.28 -22.92
C SER A 418 -4.64 44.04 -21.76
N ALA A 419 -3.57 44.77 -22.10
CA ALA A 419 -3.06 45.99 -21.47
C ALA A 419 -3.72 46.40 -20.14
N GLY A 420 -3.06 46.07 -19.02
CA GLY A 420 -3.40 46.75 -17.76
C GLY A 420 -3.18 45.99 -16.47
N ASN A 421 -2.06 45.27 -16.26
CA ASN A 421 -1.46 45.19 -14.91
C ASN A 421 -0.04 44.61 -14.84
N LEU A 422 0.85 45.06 -15.72
CA LEU A 422 2.29 44.78 -15.64
C LEU A 422 3.05 45.69 -14.64
N LYS A 423 2.35 46.46 -13.79
CA LYS A 423 3.00 47.32 -12.77
C LYS A 423 3.14 46.70 -11.38
N GLY A 424 2.59 45.51 -11.14
CA GLY A 424 2.74 44.81 -9.85
C GLY A 424 3.93 43.84 -9.76
N PHE A 425 4.43 43.35 -10.91
CA PHE A 425 5.41 42.24 -10.96
C PHE A 425 6.84 42.67 -11.29
N LEU A 426 7.12 43.98 -11.44
CA LEU A 426 8.45 44.52 -11.76
C LEU A 426 9.00 45.53 -10.74
N ASN A 427 8.50 45.54 -9.49
CA ASN A 427 9.14 46.27 -8.39
C ASN A 427 9.60 45.28 -7.31
N GLY A 428 10.70 44.60 -7.60
CA GLY A 428 11.42 43.72 -6.69
C GLY A 428 12.89 43.57 -7.07
N GLN A 429 13.47 44.61 -7.67
CA GLN A 429 14.92 44.82 -7.73
C GLN A 429 15.19 46.28 -7.39
N GLN A 430 15.41 46.53 -6.10
CA GLN A 430 16.45 47.43 -5.61
C GLN A 430 16.92 46.91 -4.25
#